data_AF-A0A1Q7LXA9-F1
#
_entry.id   AF-A0A1Q7LXA9-F1
#
_cell.length_a   1.000
_cell.length_b   1.000
_cell.length_c   1.000
_cell.angle_alpha   90.00
_cell.angle_beta   90.00
_cell.angle_gamma   90.00
#
_symmetry.space_group_name_H-M   'P 1'
#
loop_
_entity.id
_entity.type
_entity.pdbx_description
1 polymer ?
#
loop_
_entity_poly.entity_id
_entity_poly.type
_entity_poly.pdbx_seq_one_letter_code
_entity_poly.pdbx_strand_id
1 'polypeptide(L)'
;MLSPLWGLVTLLYVTVWGFQVLPILLGLILGAVAGKGIALRPLRSIGARGEYTVSRQNIIARLVVGLAVSGGSLFLLWSFVSDLSFWHAIVEGGYAMNVTAYAALGAGYMAWEVRNGKRILSEGSLGYRMYAVPKNSAGDLIENFCTSCGAALFRDSIFCSSCGIRLP
;
A
#
# COMPACT_ATOMS: atom_id res chain seq x y z
N MET A 1 -19.17 16.58 2.35
CA MET A 1 -19.51 17.80 1.59
C MET A 1 -18.24 18.60 1.31
N LEU A 2 -17.31 18.04 0.52
CA LEU A 2 -16.00 18.63 0.20
C LEU A 2 -15.86 18.94 -1.31
N SER A 3 -16.94 19.04 -2.08
CA SER A 3 -16.85 18.97 -3.55
C SER A 3 -16.65 20.29 -4.32
N PRO A 4 -17.26 21.45 -3.98
CA PRO A 4 -17.14 22.63 -4.83
C PRO A 4 -15.89 23.47 -4.56
N LEU A 5 -15.44 23.51 -3.30
CA LEU A 5 -14.27 24.29 -2.90
C LEU A 5 -12.97 23.69 -3.44
N TRP A 6 -12.85 22.36 -3.41
CA TRP A 6 -11.73 21.65 -4.04
C TRP A 6 -11.78 21.74 -5.58
N GLY A 7 -12.97 21.77 -6.17
CA GLY A 7 -13.14 22.03 -7.59
C GLY A 7 -12.60 23.40 -8.00
N LEU A 8 -12.97 24.46 -7.27
CA LEU A 8 -12.46 25.83 -7.49
C LEU A 8 -10.94 25.90 -7.30
N VAL A 9 -10.41 25.30 -6.23
CA VAL A 9 -8.95 25.26 -5.96
C VAL A 9 -8.20 24.56 -7.08
N THR A 10 -8.72 23.44 -7.59
CA THR A 10 -8.11 22.70 -8.71
C THR A 10 -8.15 23.52 -9.99
N LEU A 11 -9.27 24.19 -10.26
CA LEU A 11 -9.43 25.03 -11.45
C LEU A 11 -8.48 26.23 -11.42
N LEU A 12 -8.39 26.93 -10.28
CA LEU A 12 -7.44 28.01 -10.06
C LEU A 12 -5.99 27.52 -10.19
N TYR A 13 -5.67 26.37 -9.60
CA TYR A 13 -4.35 25.75 -9.68
C TYR A 13 -3.94 25.46 -11.14
N VAL A 14 -4.81 24.81 -11.92
CA VAL A 14 -4.56 24.51 -13.34
C VAL A 14 -4.44 25.79 -14.17
N THR A 15 -5.20 26.84 -13.86
CA THR A 15 -5.09 28.12 -14.58
C THR A 15 -3.82 28.90 -14.26
N VAL A 16 -3.29 28.81 -13.03
CA VAL A 16 -2.11 29.56 -12.60
C VAL A 16 -0.81 28.86 -13.01
N TRP A 17 -0.75 27.54 -12.86
CA TRP A 17 0.48 26.77 -13.03
C TRP A 17 0.52 25.92 -14.30
N GLY A 18 -0.63 25.79 -14.98
CA GLY A 18 -0.79 24.85 -16.10
C GLY A 18 -0.83 23.39 -15.62
N PHE A 19 -0.98 22.48 -16.57
CA PHE A 19 -0.93 21.04 -16.31
C PHE A 19 0.32 20.45 -16.96
N GLN A 20 1.31 20.05 -16.18
CA GLN A 20 2.57 19.57 -16.71
C GLN A 20 2.50 18.07 -17.04
N VAL A 21 2.13 17.77 -18.28
CA VAL A 21 1.89 16.39 -18.75
C VAL A 21 3.13 15.50 -18.59
N LEU A 22 4.32 16.01 -18.94
CA LEU A 22 5.53 15.19 -18.99
C LEU A 22 6.00 14.69 -17.60
N PRO A 23 6.13 15.53 -16.56
CA PRO A 23 6.44 15.08 -15.20
C PRO A 23 5.42 14.07 -14.66
N ILE A 24 4.14 14.27 -14.95
CA ILE A 24 3.07 13.37 -14.52
C ILE A 24 3.23 12.00 -15.19
N LEU A 25 3.37 11.96 -16.53
CA LEU A 25 3.56 10.70 -17.27
C LEU A 25 4.81 9.94 -16.79
N LEU A 26 5.91 10.66 -16.57
CA LEU A 26 7.14 10.07 -16.03
C LEU A 26 6.90 9.50 -14.64
N GLY A 27 6.23 10.25 -13.77
CA GLY A 27 5.82 9.80 -12.44
C GLY A 27 5.01 8.51 -12.50
N LEU A 28 3.98 8.45 -13.36
CA LEU A 28 3.14 7.25 -13.52
C LEU A 28 3.97 6.01 -13.92
N ILE A 29 4.89 6.16 -14.88
CA ILE A 29 5.74 5.06 -15.36
C ILE A 29 6.70 4.61 -14.27
N LEU A 30 7.44 5.56 -13.67
CA LEU A 30 8.40 5.26 -12.61
C LEU A 30 7.72 4.62 -11.40
N GLY A 31 6.55 5.12 -11.02
CA GLY A 31 5.76 4.57 -9.94
C GLY A 31 5.34 3.14 -10.21
N ALA A 32 4.83 2.85 -11.41
CA ALA A 32 4.46 1.49 -11.79
C ALA A 32 5.65 0.51 -11.75
N VAL A 33 6.83 0.93 -12.24
CA VAL A 33 8.06 0.13 -12.20
C VAL A 33 8.53 -0.09 -10.75
N ALA A 34 8.58 0.98 -9.95
CA ALA A 34 8.98 0.92 -8.56
C ALA A 34 8.07 0.02 -7.73
N GLY A 35 6.74 0.19 -7.85
CA GLY A 35 5.74 -0.63 -7.16
C GLY A 35 5.87 -2.11 -7.48
N LYS A 36 6.03 -2.46 -8.77
CA LYS A 36 6.32 -3.85 -9.18
C LYS A 36 7.64 -4.35 -8.59
N GLY A 37 8.71 -3.56 -8.67
CA GLY A 37 10.02 -3.91 -8.15
C GLY A 37 10.02 -4.19 -6.64
N ILE A 38 9.31 -3.37 -5.87
CA ILE A 38 9.12 -3.53 -4.42
C ILE A 38 8.39 -4.85 -4.11
N ALA A 39 7.36 -5.20 -4.89
CA ALA A 39 6.57 -6.42 -4.70
C ALA A 39 7.35 -7.72 -4.98
N LEU A 40 8.39 -7.67 -5.82
CA LEU A 40 9.09 -8.88 -6.29
C LEU A 40 9.69 -9.71 -5.15
N ARG A 41 10.44 -9.08 -4.24
CA ARG A 41 11.15 -9.79 -3.16
C ARG A 41 10.18 -10.44 -2.15
N PRO A 42 9.17 -9.72 -1.62
CA PRO A 42 8.16 -10.33 -0.76
C PRO A 42 7.43 -11.49 -1.44
N LEU A 43 6.91 -11.29 -2.65
CA LEU A 43 6.13 -12.32 -3.35
C LEU A 43 6.94 -13.57 -3.68
N ARG A 44 8.22 -13.42 -4.05
CA ARG A 44 9.13 -14.56 -4.24
C ARG A 44 9.39 -15.31 -2.94
N SER A 45 9.62 -14.60 -1.84
CA SER A 45 9.81 -15.23 -0.52
C SER A 45 8.56 -15.98 -0.05
N ILE A 46 7.39 -15.36 -0.19
CA ILE A 46 6.11 -15.96 0.18
C ILE A 46 5.84 -17.20 -0.68
N GLY A 47 6.11 -17.14 -1.99
CA GLY A 47 5.99 -18.30 -2.88
C GLY A 47 6.91 -19.46 -2.50
N ALA A 48 8.14 -19.17 -2.09
CA ALA A 48 9.14 -20.19 -1.75
C ALA A 48 9.00 -20.76 -0.34
N ARG A 49 8.68 -19.92 0.66
CA ARG A 49 8.71 -20.27 2.09
C ARG A 49 7.36 -20.19 2.80
N GLY A 50 6.33 -19.67 2.13
CA GLY A 50 5.03 -19.35 2.75
C GLY A 50 5.03 -18.06 3.58
N GLU A 51 6.20 -17.53 3.92
CA GLU A 51 6.35 -16.31 4.72
C GLU A 51 7.44 -15.35 4.19
N TYR A 52 7.31 -14.09 4.61
CA TYR A 52 8.27 -13.03 4.40
C TYR A 52 8.35 -12.17 5.66
N THR A 53 9.53 -12.13 6.27
CA THR A 53 9.81 -11.32 7.45
C THR A 53 10.83 -10.26 7.13
N VAL A 54 10.61 -9.05 7.63
CA VAL A 54 11.55 -7.94 7.49
C VAL A 54 12.16 -7.62 8.85
N SER A 55 13.50 -7.67 8.92
CA SER A 55 14.23 -7.24 10.11
C SER A 55 14.01 -5.75 10.37
N ARG A 56 13.76 -5.38 11.63
CA ARG A 56 13.63 -3.99 12.07
C ARG A 56 14.89 -3.17 11.73
N GLN A 57 16.07 -3.77 11.85
CA GLN A 57 17.33 -3.13 11.47
C GLN A 57 17.38 -2.80 9.97
N ASN A 58 16.87 -3.69 9.11
CA ASN A 58 16.82 -3.45 7.67
C ASN A 58 15.83 -2.34 7.29
N ILE A 59 14.70 -2.23 8.00
CA ILE A 59 13.75 -1.12 7.80
C ILE A 59 14.39 0.20 8.20
N ILE A 60 14.99 0.25 9.39
CA ILE A 60 15.68 1.45 9.87
C ILE A 60 16.79 1.85 8.89
N ALA A 61 17.61 0.90 8.44
CA ALA A 61 18.66 1.17 7.46
C ALA A 61 18.09 1.76 6.16
N ARG A 62 16.99 1.22 5.64
CA ARG A 62 16.33 1.75 4.42
C ARG A 62 15.76 3.15 4.64
N LEU A 63 15.18 3.42 5.81
CA LEU A 63 14.66 4.75 6.15
C LEU A 63 15.80 5.76 6.27
N VAL A 64 16.89 5.41 6.94
CA VAL A 64 18.06 6.29 7.09
C VAL A 64 18.71 6.58 5.75
N VAL A 65 18.95 5.55 4.93
CA VAL A 65 19.50 5.73 3.58
C VAL A 65 18.55 6.54 2.71
N GLY A 66 17.24 6.24 2.77
CA GLY A 66 16.22 6.97 2.02
C GLY A 66 16.16 8.45 2.39
N LEU A 67 16.21 8.77 3.68
CA LEU A 67 16.25 10.15 4.18
C LEU A 67 17.54 10.86 3.77
N ALA A 68 18.70 10.20 3.88
CA ALA A 68 19.99 10.79 3.49
C ALA A 68 20.03 11.11 1.99
N VAL A 69 19.61 10.16 1.15
CA VAL A 69 19.57 10.35 -0.31
C VAL A 69 18.56 11.43 -0.69
N SER A 70 17.36 11.40 -0.12
CA SER A 70 16.32 12.38 -0.45
C SER A 70 16.71 13.78 0.01
N GLY A 71 17.22 13.91 1.24
CA GLY A 71 17.69 15.19 1.80
C GLY A 71 18.87 15.78 1.03
N GLY A 72 19.87 14.95 0.71
CA GLY A 72 21.02 15.38 -0.11
C GLY A 72 20.59 15.81 -1.51
N SER A 73 19.69 15.05 -2.16
CA SER A 73 19.16 15.41 -3.48
C SER A 73 18.38 16.72 -3.44
N LEU A 74 17.51 16.91 -2.44
CA LEU A 74 16.75 18.15 -2.25
C LEU A 74 17.67 19.36 -2.00
N PHE A 75 18.71 19.19 -1.19
CA PHE A 75 19.69 20.24 -0.92
C PHE A 75 20.44 20.67 -2.18
N LEU A 76 20.91 19.71 -2.99
CA LEU A 76 21.57 20.00 -4.25
C LEU A 76 20.61 20.68 -5.23
N LEU A 77 19.42 20.14 -5.41
CA LEU A 77 18.40 20.73 -6.30
C LEU A 77 18.05 22.16 -5.87
N TRP A 78 17.88 22.43 -4.57
CA TRP A 78 17.65 23.78 -4.05
C TRP A 78 18.80 24.73 -4.31
N SER A 79 20.03 24.23 -4.22
CA SER A 79 21.24 25.04 -4.42
C SER A 79 21.47 25.44 -5.88
N PHE A 80 20.95 24.66 -6.84
CA PHE A 80 21.17 24.87 -8.27
C PHE A 80 19.91 25.27 -9.06
N VAL A 81 18.71 25.11 -8.48
CA VAL A 81 17.44 25.37 -9.16
C VAL A 81 16.50 26.18 -8.26
N SER A 82 16.36 27.48 -8.57
CA SER A 82 15.45 28.41 -7.89
C SER A 82 14.11 28.58 -8.60
N ASP A 83 13.90 27.91 -9.74
CA ASP A 83 12.68 28.04 -10.52
C ASP A 83 11.51 27.32 -9.84
N LEU A 84 10.51 28.10 -9.44
CA LEU A 84 9.31 27.60 -8.77
C LEU A 84 8.50 26.64 -9.67
N SER A 85 8.53 26.82 -10.99
CA SER A 85 7.87 25.93 -11.95
C SER A 85 8.51 24.54 -12.01
N PHE A 86 9.82 24.45 -11.76
CA PHE A 86 10.54 23.18 -11.64
C PHE A 86 10.15 22.44 -10.36
N TRP A 87 10.06 23.14 -9.24
CA TRP A 87 9.61 22.55 -7.97
C TRP A 87 8.18 22.05 -8.06
N HIS A 88 7.32 22.79 -8.73
CA HIS A 88 5.95 22.36 -9.05
C HIS A 88 5.94 21.06 -9.86
N ALA A 89 6.78 20.95 -10.89
CA ALA A 89 6.94 19.74 -11.71
C ALA A 89 7.33 18.50 -10.90
N ILE A 90 8.29 18.67 -9.98
CA ILE A 90 8.74 17.58 -9.09
C ILE A 90 7.58 17.10 -8.22
N VAL A 91 6.80 18.02 -7.66
CA VAL A 91 5.69 17.70 -6.78
C VAL A 91 4.61 16.92 -7.55
N GLU A 92 4.20 17.40 -8.72
CA GLU A 92 3.19 16.72 -9.56
C GLU A 92 3.63 15.32 -9.98
N GLY A 93 4.85 15.19 -10.51
CA GLY A 93 5.42 13.90 -10.88
C GLY A 93 5.58 12.97 -9.68
N GLY A 94 5.99 13.51 -8.53
CA GLY A 94 6.13 12.78 -7.27
C GLY A 94 4.81 12.22 -6.74
N TYR A 95 3.72 13.00 -6.80
CA TYR A 95 2.38 12.52 -6.45
C TYR A 95 1.93 11.39 -7.39
N ALA A 96 2.07 11.58 -8.70
CA ALA A 96 1.73 10.58 -9.69
C ALA A 96 2.50 9.27 -9.46
N MET A 97 3.80 9.37 -9.15
CA MET A 97 4.68 8.23 -8.83
C MET A 97 4.23 7.49 -7.57
N ASN A 98 3.92 8.20 -6.49
CA ASN A 98 3.48 7.56 -5.25
C ASN A 98 2.18 6.78 -5.46
N VAL A 99 1.17 7.41 -6.07
CA VAL A 99 -0.14 6.79 -6.31
C VAL A 99 0.02 5.52 -7.17
N THR A 100 0.77 5.61 -8.27
CA THR A 100 0.98 4.45 -9.15
C THR A 100 1.86 3.37 -8.53
N ALA A 101 2.82 3.71 -7.68
CA ALA A 101 3.61 2.72 -6.95
C ALA A 101 2.73 1.90 -5.99
N TYR A 102 1.86 2.56 -5.21
CA TYR A 102 0.90 1.87 -4.34
C TYR A 102 -0.09 1.01 -5.13
N ALA A 103 -0.62 1.54 -6.25
CA ALA A 103 -1.53 0.80 -7.12
C ALA A 103 -0.85 -0.45 -7.72
N ALA A 104 0.36 -0.30 -8.24
CA ALA A 104 1.12 -1.41 -8.84
C ALA A 104 1.54 -2.45 -7.79
N LEU A 105 1.90 -2.01 -6.57
CA LEU A 105 2.19 -2.89 -5.45
C LEU A 105 0.95 -3.72 -5.06
N GLY A 106 -0.19 -3.06 -4.84
CA GLY A 106 -1.46 -3.71 -4.53
C GLY A 106 -1.92 -4.67 -5.62
N ALA A 107 -1.86 -4.25 -6.88
CA ALA A 107 -2.15 -5.10 -8.03
C ALA A 107 -1.22 -6.33 -8.09
N GLY A 108 0.05 -6.17 -7.75
CA GLY A 108 1.01 -7.27 -7.66
C GLY A 108 0.61 -8.32 -6.62
N TYR A 109 0.22 -7.89 -5.42
CA TYR A 109 -0.28 -8.77 -4.37
C TYR A 109 -1.59 -9.46 -4.76
N MET A 110 -2.59 -8.71 -5.23
CA MET A 110 -3.88 -9.27 -5.67
C MET A 110 -3.70 -10.30 -6.79
N ALA A 111 -2.88 -9.97 -7.80
CA ALA A 111 -2.61 -10.89 -8.91
C ALA A 111 -1.89 -12.16 -8.44
N TRP A 112 -1.06 -12.07 -7.40
CA TRP A 112 -0.43 -13.25 -6.79
C TRP A 112 -1.45 -14.09 -6.02
N GLU A 113 -2.33 -13.48 -5.23
CA GLU A 113 -3.39 -14.18 -4.47
C GLU A 113 -4.36 -14.95 -5.39
N VAL A 114 -4.78 -14.31 -6.48
CA VAL A 114 -5.64 -14.93 -7.50
C VAL A 114 -4.96 -16.14 -8.12
N ARG A 115 -3.69 -15.99 -8.53
CA ARG A 115 -2.91 -17.07 -9.18
C ARG A 115 -2.64 -18.25 -8.25
N ASN A 116 -2.50 -18.02 -6.95
CA ASN A 116 -2.10 -19.05 -6.00
C ASN A 116 -3.26 -19.58 -5.14
N GLY A 117 -4.47 -19.03 -5.25
CA GLY A 117 -5.61 -19.43 -4.42
C GLY A 117 -5.42 -19.19 -2.92
N LYS A 118 -4.50 -18.29 -2.55
CA LYS A 118 -4.13 -17.94 -1.17
C LYS A 118 -4.45 -16.48 -0.88
N ARG A 119 -4.53 -16.11 0.39
CA ARG A 119 -4.58 -14.73 0.87
C ARG A 119 -3.30 -14.41 1.62
N ILE A 120 -2.78 -13.21 1.42
CA ILE A 120 -1.60 -12.71 2.12
C ILE A 120 -2.09 -11.90 3.31
N LEU A 121 -1.69 -12.33 4.50
CA LEU A 121 -1.92 -11.58 5.73
C LEU A 121 -0.64 -10.87 6.13
N SER A 122 -0.77 -9.66 6.66
CA SER A 122 0.34 -8.88 7.19
C SER A 122 0.11 -8.58 8.67
N GLU A 123 1.10 -8.88 9.50
CA GLU A 123 1.09 -8.59 10.93
C GLU A 123 2.10 -7.48 11.29
N GLY A 124 1.71 -6.68 12.29
CA GLY A 124 2.49 -5.56 12.82
C GLY A 124 2.19 -4.21 12.12
N SER A 125 2.57 -3.11 12.78
CA SER A 125 2.24 -1.74 12.36
C SER A 125 2.83 -1.30 11.01
N LEU A 126 3.73 -2.08 10.42
CA LEU A 126 4.34 -1.84 9.10
C LEU A 126 4.42 -3.10 8.23
N GLY A 127 3.58 -4.11 8.49
CA GLY A 127 3.63 -5.38 7.77
C GLY A 127 4.98 -6.10 7.92
N TYR A 128 5.50 -6.14 9.14
CA TYR A 128 6.80 -6.72 9.48
C TYR A 128 6.90 -8.21 9.17
N ARG A 129 5.77 -8.90 9.20
CA ARG A 129 5.64 -10.29 8.85
C ARG A 129 4.45 -10.45 7.92
N MET A 130 4.70 -11.03 6.76
CA MET A 130 3.69 -11.38 5.77
C MET A 130 3.72 -12.88 5.57
N TYR A 131 2.56 -13.51 5.48
CA TYR A 131 2.48 -14.94 5.22
C TYR A 131 1.23 -15.26 4.39
N ALA A 132 1.34 -16.32 3.59
CA ALA A 132 0.25 -16.78 2.75
C ALA A 132 -0.53 -17.87 3.45
N VAL A 133 -1.82 -17.64 3.58
CA VAL A 133 -2.79 -18.58 4.14
C VAL A 133 -3.77 -19.03 3.05
N PRO A 134 -4.29 -20.26 3.13
CA PRO A 134 -5.46 -20.65 2.36
C PRO A 134 -6.60 -19.62 2.49
N LYS A 135 -7.33 -19.33 1.40
CA LYS A 135 -8.42 -18.33 1.44
C LYS A 135 -9.50 -18.65 2.49
N ASN A 136 -9.70 -19.93 2.81
CA ASN A 136 -10.65 -20.40 3.82
C ASN A 136 -10.16 -20.25 5.28
N SER A 137 -8.89 -19.93 5.53
CA SER A 137 -8.38 -19.71 6.89
C SER A 137 -8.15 -18.23 7.23
N ALA A 138 -8.28 -17.34 6.23
CA ALA A 138 -7.92 -15.93 6.32
C ALA A 138 -9.16 -15.04 6.58
N GLY A 139 -9.75 -15.14 7.77
CA GLY A 139 -10.78 -14.21 8.24
C GLY A 139 -12.16 -14.30 7.57
N ASP A 140 -12.35 -15.17 6.56
CA ASP A 140 -13.67 -15.55 6.02
C ASP A 140 -14.27 -16.75 6.78
N LEU A 141 -13.98 -16.84 8.08
CA LEU A 141 -14.58 -17.85 8.95
C LEU A 141 -15.88 -17.36 9.58
N ILE A 142 -16.26 -16.08 9.47
CA ILE A 142 -17.57 -15.63 9.95
C ILE A 142 -18.63 -16.08 8.94
N GLU A 143 -19.05 -17.32 9.08
CA GLU A 143 -20.12 -17.88 8.26
C GLU A 143 -21.50 -17.52 8.83
N ASN A 144 -21.59 -17.34 10.14
CA ASN A 144 -22.85 -17.12 10.86
C ASN A 144 -22.70 -16.17 12.05
N PHE A 145 -23.84 -15.69 12.55
CA PHE A 145 -23.94 -14.99 13.83
C PHE A 145 -24.66 -15.87 14.84
N CYS A 146 -24.28 -15.76 16.11
CA CYS A 146 -24.93 -16.47 17.20
C CYS A 146 -26.38 -16.03 17.31
N THR A 147 -27.31 -16.99 17.19
CA THR A 147 -28.76 -16.73 17.33
C THR A 147 -29.16 -16.27 18.74
N SER A 148 -28.32 -16.53 19.74
CA SER A 148 -28.58 -16.14 21.13
C SER A 148 -28.03 -14.76 21.51
N CYS A 149 -26.84 -14.37 21.06
CA CYS A 149 -26.19 -13.13 21.49
C CYS A 149 -25.69 -12.22 20.36
N GLY A 150 -25.83 -12.62 19.09
CA GLY A 150 -25.40 -11.83 17.94
C GLY A 150 -23.89 -11.78 17.69
N ALA A 151 -23.07 -12.51 18.49
CA ALA A 151 -21.63 -12.57 18.26
C ALA A 151 -21.29 -13.30 16.95
N ALA A 152 -20.24 -12.85 16.26
CA ALA A 152 -19.73 -13.51 15.06
C ALA A 152 -19.21 -14.92 15.38
N LEU A 153 -19.61 -15.91 14.59
CA LEU A 153 -19.23 -17.31 14.77
C LEU A 153 -18.21 -17.73 13.72
N PHE A 154 -17.13 -18.37 14.17
CA PHE A 154 -16.15 -18.99 13.28
C PHE A 154 -16.72 -20.27 12.66
N ARG A 155 -16.40 -20.57 11.40
CA ARG A 155 -16.77 -21.81 10.71
C ARG A 155 -16.27 -23.00 11.54
N ASP A 156 -17.14 -24.00 11.68
CA ASP A 156 -16.97 -25.19 12.53
C ASP A 156 -16.95 -24.93 14.05
N SER A 157 -17.42 -23.77 14.53
CA SER A 157 -17.59 -23.55 15.98
C SER A 157 -18.76 -24.39 16.54
N ILE A 158 -18.46 -25.16 17.59
CA ILE A 158 -19.45 -25.99 18.32
C ILE A 158 -20.11 -25.19 19.45
N PHE A 159 -19.41 -24.16 19.96
CA PHE A 159 -19.87 -23.28 21.03
C PHE A 159 -19.58 -21.82 20.69
N CYS A 160 -20.46 -20.92 21.12
CA CYS A 160 -20.21 -19.49 21.04
C CYS A 160 -19.18 -19.06 22.10
N SER A 161 -18.08 -18.46 21.68
CA SER A 161 -17.03 -17.97 22.59
C SER A 161 -17.45 -16.78 23.45
N SER A 162 -18.53 -16.08 23.07
CA SER A 162 -19.04 -14.90 23.79
C SER A 162 -20.05 -15.26 24.89
N CYS A 163 -20.99 -16.16 24.62
CA CYS A 163 -22.07 -16.49 25.55
C CYS A 163 -22.07 -17.95 26.03
N GLY A 164 -21.19 -18.80 25.49
CA GLY A 164 -21.05 -20.20 25.90
C GLY A 164 -22.14 -21.15 25.38
N ILE A 165 -23.12 -20.65 24.61
CA ILE A 165 -24.19 -21.50 24.07
C ILE A 165 -23.64 -22.49 23.05
N ARG A 166 -24.16 -23.72 23.07
CA ARG A 166 -23.88 -24.72 22.03
C ARG A 166 -24.65 -24.36 20.76
N LEU A 167 -23.95 -24.37 19.64
CA LEU A 167 -24.51 -24.04 18.33
C LEU A 167 -25.19 -25.29 17.73
N PRO A 168 -26.29 -25.13 16.98
CA PRO A 168 -27.00 -26.26 16.35
C PRO A 168 -26.18 -26.96 15.27
#